data_AF-A0A2E5XPK6-F1
#
_entry.id   AF-A0A2E5XPK6-F1
#
_cell.length_a   1.000
_cell.length_b   1.000
_cell.length_c   1.000
_cell.angle_alpha   90.00
_cell.angle_beta   90.00
_cell.angle_gamma   90.00
#
_symmetry.space_group_name_H-M   'P 1'
#
loop_
_entity.id
_entity.type
_entity.pdbx_description
1 polymer ?
#
loop_
_entity_poly.entity_id
_entity_poly.type
_entity_poly.pdbx_seq_one_letter_code
_entity_poly.pdbx_strand_id
1 'polypeptide(L)' 'MRSLAKTLTWRVVATTDTFLLTYFSATFMGADLGITTGQATGLAATVAGLELVTKIVLYYIHERGWARFKWGMDEQAIAN' A
#
# COMPACT_ATOMS: atom_id res chain seq x y z
N MET A 1 11.16 14.33 -13.26
CA MET A 1 10.20 14.47 -12.14
C MET A 1 9.25 13.26 -11.96
N ARG A 2 8.98 12.44 -12.99
CA ARG A 2 8.12 11.23 -12.90
C ARG A 2 8.54 10.20 -11.85
N SER A 3 9.85 10.00 -11.64
CA SER A 3 10.38 9.06 -10.64
C SER A 3 10.08 9.51 -9.20
N LEU A 4 10.25 10.80 -8.91
CA LEU A 4 9.97 11.36 -7.58
C LEU A 4 8.47 11.26 -7.22
N ALA A 5 7.58 11.59 -8.15
CA ALA A 5 6.14 11.45 -7.95
C ALA A 5 5.73 9.97 -7.73
N LYS A 6 6.33 9.04 -8.49
CA LYS A 6 6.14 7.59 -8.27
C LYS A 6 6.59 7.14 -6.89
N THR A 7 7.77 7.57 -6.45
CA THR A 7 8.27 7.24 -5.11
C THR A 7 7.39 7.82 -4.01
N LEU A 8 6.97 9.08 -4.12
CA LEU A 8 6.13 9.72 -3.12
C LEU A 8 4.75 9.04 -3.03
N THR A 9 4.11 8.79 -4.16
CA THR A 9 2.82 8.08 -4.20
C THR A 9 2.94 6.66 -3.62
N TRP A 10 4.02 5.94 -3.93
CA TRP A 10 4.25 4.61 -3.35
C TRP A 10 4.42 4.68 -1.82
N ARG A 11 5.17 5.66 -1.30
CA ARG A 11 5.35 5.84 0.15
C ARG A 11 4.03 6.11 0.86
N VAL A 12 3.20 7.02 0.35
CA VAL A 12 1.90 7.36 0.95
C VAL A 12 0.96 6.14 0.97
N VAL A 13 0.87 5.40 -0.16
CA VAL A 13 0.03 4.20 -0.25
C VAL A 13 0.51 3.13 0.72
N ALA A 14 1.82 2.85 0.74
CA ALA A 14 2.39 1.80 1.59
C ALA A 14 2.27 2.11 3.09
N THR A 15 2.40 3.37 3.52
CA THR A 15 2.24 3.74 4.93
C THR A 15 0.78 3.69 5.36
N THR A 16 -0.13 4.13 4.50
CA THR A 16 -1.57 4.11 4.78
C THR A 16 -2.07 2.68 4.91
N ASP A 17 -1.62 1.78 4.04
CA ASP A 17 -1.89 0.34 4.08
C ASP A 17 -1.52 -0.28 5.43
N THR A 18 -0.27 -0.14 5.87
CA THR A 18 0.19 -0.71 7.15
C THR A 18 -0.56 -0.12 8.35
N PHE A 19 -0.89 1.18 8.32
CA PHE A 19 -1.71 1.80 9.37
C PHE A 19 -3.12 1.19 9.42
N LEU A 20 -3.77 1.05 8.27
CA LEU A 20 -5.11 0.47 8.18
C LEU A 20 -5.09 -1.00 8.61
N LEU A 21 -4.14 -1.81 8.13
CA LEU A 21 -4.01 -3.20 8.56
C LEU A 21 -3.82 -3.33 10.07
N THR A 22 -2.93 -2.53 10.65
CA THR A 22 -2.70 -2.54 12.10
C THR A 22 -3.95 -2.11 12.87
N TYR A 23 -4.60 -1.01 12.45
CA TYR A 23 -5.80 -0.50 13.09
C TYR A 23 -6.97 -1.49 12.99
N PHE A 24 -7.22 -2.05 11.81
CA PHE A 24 -8.29 -3.00 11.58
C PHE A 24 -8.05 -4.31 12.33
N SER A 25 -6.83 -4.84 12.29
CA SER A 25 -6.50 -6.07 13.01
C SER A 25 -6.60 -5.88 14.53
N ALA A 26 -6.15 -4.74 15.06
CA ALA A 26 -6.26 -4.44 16.50
C ALA A 26 -7.70 -4.15 16.96
N THR A 27 -8.52 -3.52 16.12
CA THR A 27 -9.87 -3.04 16.49
C THR A 27 -10.96 -4.07 16.21
N PHE A 28 -10.89 -4.80 15.09
CA PHE A 28 -11.96 -5.68 14.62
C PHE A 28 -11.58 -7.16 14.64
N MET A 29 -10.31 -7.51 14.39
CA MET A 29 -9.89 -8.93 14.28
C MET A 29 -9.35 -9.52 15.59
N GLY A 30 -9.07 -8.68 16.60
CA GLY A 30 -8.50 -9.11 17.89
C GLY A 30 -9.34 -10.17 18.60
N ALA A 31 -10.66 -9.98 18.65
CA ALA A 31 -11.55 -10.90 19.37
C ALA A 31 -11.81 -12.21 18.61
N ASP A 32 -12.10 -12.15 17.31
CA ASP A 32 -12.54 -13.31 16.51
C ASP A 32 -11.40 -14.25 16.09
N LEU A 33 -10.15 -13.78 16.09
CA LEU A 33 -8.96 -14.59 15.82
C LEU A 33 -8.21 -15.06 17.09
N GLY A 34 -8.77 -14.80 18.28
CA GLY A 34 -8.14 -15.17 19.56
C GLY A 34 -6.94 -14.30 19.94
N ILE A 35 -6.76 -13.14 19.29
CA ILE A 35 -5.66 -12.20 19.50
C ILE A 35 -6.09 -11.20 20.58
N THR A 36 -5.89 -11.57 21.84
CA THR A 36 -6.02 -10.60 22.94
C THR A 36 -4.86 -9.61 22.90
N THR A 37 -5.11 -8.34 23.27
CA THR A 37 -4.10 -7.26 23.33
C THR A 37 -2.85 -7.63 24.14
N GLY A 38 -2.92 -8.67 24.99
CA GLY A 38 -1.78 -9.22 25.73
C GLY A 38 -0.80 -10.08 24.91
N GLN A 39 -1.17 -10.53 23.71
CA GLN A 39 -0.33 -11.37 22.84
C GLN A 39 0.18 -10.58 21.62
N ALA A 40 1.14 -9.68 21.87
CA ALA A 40 1.75 -8.83 20.83
C ALA A 40 2.28 -9.62 19.61
N THR A 41 2.74 -10.86 19.82
CA THR A 41 3.26 -11.73 18.75
C THR A 41 2.18 -12.17 17.75
N GLY A 42 0.96 -12.45 18.21
CA GLY A 42 -0.15 -12.88 17.33
C GLY A 42 -0.60 -11.75 16.40
N LEU A 43 -0.79 -10.55 16.97
CA LEU A 43 -1.12 -9.35 16.20
C LEU A 43 -0.03 -9.02 15.18
N ALA A 44 1.24 -9.08 15.58
CA ALA A 44 2.37 -8.80 14.70
C ALA A 44 2.44 -9.80 13.53
N ALA A 45 2.23 -11.09 13.77
CA ALA A 45 2.23 -12.11 12.74
C ALA A 45 1.09 -11.91 11.72
N THR A 46 -0.12 -11.58 12.19
CA THR A 46 -1.27 -11.28 11.32
C THR A 46 -1.02 -10.05 10.46
N VAL A 47 -0.57 -8.95 11.06
CA VAL A 47 -0.26 -7.72 10.32
C VAL A 47 0.86 -7.96 9.31
N ALA A 48 1.92 -8.67 9.68
CA ALA A 48 3.04 -8.97 8.77
C ALA A 48 2.59 -9.81 7.56
N GLY A 49 1.74 -10.82 7.77
CA GLY A 49 1.20 -11.64 6.69
C GLY A 49 0.29 -10.84 5.76
N LEU A 50 -0.64 -10.06 6.32
CA LEU A 50 -1.54 -9.22 5.53
C LEU A 50 -0.79 -8.10 4.80
N GLU A 51 0.23 -7.51 5.42
CA GLU A 51 1.05 -6.47 4.81
C GLU A 51 1.75 -7.00 3.56
N LEU A 52 2.33 -8.21 3.62
CA LEU A 52 2.98 -8.82 2.47
C LEU A 52 2.01 -8.97 1.28
N VAL A 53 0.84 -9.57 1.52
CA VAL A 53 -0.16 -9.82 0.48
C VAL A 53 -0.72 -8.50 -0.07
N THR A 54 -1.09 -7.58 0.82
CA THR A 54 -1.73 -6.31 0.43
C THR A 54 -0.75 -5.42 -0.33
N LYS A 55 0.52 -5.35 0.08
CA LYS A 55 1.54 -4.59 -0.66
C LYS A 55 1.79 -5.14 -2.06
N ILE A 56 1.75 -6.47 -2.27
CA ILE A 56 1.89 -7.06 -3.61
C ILE A 56 0.73 -6.57 -4.51
N VAL A 57 -0.51 -6.64 -4.01
CA VAL A 57 -1.71 -6.20 -4.75
C VAL A 57 -1.66 -4.69 -5.01
N LEU A 58 -1.36 -3.88 -3.99
CA LEU A 58 -1.27 -2.43 -4.11
C LEU A 58 -0.14 -2.00 -5.07
N TYR A 59 1.00 -2.67 -5.04
CA TYR A 59 2.11 -2.40 -5.96
C TYR A 59 1.69 -2.66 -7.41
N TYR A 60 1.04 -3.81 -7.65
CA TYR A 60 0.52 -4.13 -8.98
C TYR A 60 -0.46 -3.06 -9.47
N ILE A 61 -1.42 -2.65 -8.64
CA ILE A 61 -2.39 -1.60 -8.98
C ILE A 61 -1.71 -0.24 -9.20
N HIS A 62 -0.74 0.12 -8.35
CA HIS A 62 0.02 1.37 -8.45
C HIS A 62 0.77 1.45 -9.79
N GLU A 63 1.54 0.44 -10.14
CA GLU A 63 2.25 0.39 -11.43
C GLU A 63 1.28 0.38 -12.62
N ARG A 64 0.17 -0.36 -12.50
CA ARG A 64 -0.86 -0.45 -13.54
C ARG A 64 -1.66 0.85 -13.69
N GLY A 65 -1.76 1.67 -12.64
CA GLY A 65 -2.26 3.05 -12.69
C GLY A 65 -1.25 3.98 -13.37
N TRP A 66 0.03 3.91 -12.99
CA TRP A 66 1.10 4.68 -13.62
C TRP A 66 1.33 4.35 -15.10
N ALA A 67 1.03 3.13 -15.52
CA ALA A 67 1.07 2.73 -16.92
C ALA A 67 -0.07 3.35 -17.76
N ARG A 68 -1.20 3.71 -17.14
CA ARG A 68 -2.33 4.38 -17.81
C ARG A 68 -2.21 5.90 -17.84
N PHE A 69 -1.52 6.48 -16.87
CA PHE A 69 -1.20 7.91 -16.89
C PHE A 69 -0.12 8.21 -17.94
N LYS A 70 -0.56 8.67 -19.12
CA LYS A 70 0.32 9.28 -20.14
C LYS A 70 0.75 10.68 -19.70
N TRP A 71 1.60 10.75 -18.69
CA TRP A 71 2.14 12.02 -18.21
C TRP A 71 3.34 12.43 -19.08
N GLY A 72 3.19 13.52 -19.83
CA GLY A 72 4.28 14.15 -20.61
C GLY A 72 4.38 13.77 -22.08
N MET A 73 3.31 13.30 -22.72
CA MET A 73 3.29 12.99 -24.16
C MET A 73 2.87 14.17 -25.06
N ASP A 74 2.48 15.31 -24.51
CA ASP A 74 1.97 16.44 -25.31
C ASP A 74 3.08 17.36 -25.84
N GLU A 75 4.29 17.31 -25.27
CA GLU A 75 5.35 18.29 -25.58
C GLU A 75 6.20 17.92 -26.81
N GLN A 76 6.18 16.64 -27.24
CA GLN A 76 6.92 16.19 -28.43
C GLN A 76 6.10 16.31 -29.73
N ALA A 77 4.78 16.54 -29.65
CA ALA A 77 3.92 16.69 -30.83
C ALA A 77 3.90 18.12 -31.40
N ILE A 78 4.43 19.11 -30.68
CA ILE A 78 4.46 20.53 -31.09
C ILE A 78 5.82 20.91 -31.73
N ALA A 79 6.80 20.00 -31.73
CA ALA A 79 8.16 20.26 -32.20
C ALA A 79 8.50 19.70 -33.60
N ASN A 80 7.51 19.26 -34.39
CA ASN A 80 7.67 18.83 -35.79
C ASN A 80 6.98 19.78 -36.77
#